data_AF-A0A7D5JCV0-F1
#
_entry.id   AF-A0A7D5JCV0-F1
#
_cell.length_a   1.000
_cell.length_b   1.000
_cell.length_c   1.000
_cell.angle_alpha   90.00
_cell.angle_beta   90.00
_cell.angle_gamma   90.00
#
_symmetry.space_group_name_H-M   'P 1'
#
loop_
_entity.id
_entity.type
_entity.pdbx_description
1 polymer ?
#
loop_
_entity_poly.entity_id
_entity_poly.type
_entity_poly.pdbx_seq_one_letter_code
_entity_poly.pdbx_strand_id
1 'polypeptide(L)'
;MSGEADEIDTSVSDSATQDAPETGRGGTRATSAGTDGEVTPPQADTPVSPDGEQDGPALAMHTTDDAERLDGLLAQVRADLAGQNRSTVEHGLRQRLGQVGLQLDDDEVARLVDELAGTD
;
A
#
# COMPACT_ATOMS: atom_id res chain seq x y z
N MET A 1 -53.08 -38.61 -9.60
CA MET A 1 -52.02 -37.59 -9.72
C MET A 1 -51.13 -37.76 -8.52
N SER A 2 -49.95 -38.32 -8.74
CA SER A 2 -48.88 -38.39 -7.74
C SER A 2 -48.34 -36.99 -7.49
N GLY A 3 -47.94 -36.72 -6.26
CA GLY A 3 -47.35 -35.45 -5.84
C GLY A 3 -47.14 -35.43 -4.33
N GLU A 4 -46.22 -36.26 -3.85
CA GLU A 4 -45.48 -36.02 -2.60
C GLU A 4 -44.62 -34.77 -2.81
N ALA A 5 -44.85 -33.76 -1.97
CA ALA A 5 -44.03 -32.57 -1.73
C ALA A 5 -44.72 -31.85 -0.56
N ASP A 6 -44.09 -31.40 0.51
CA ASP A 6 -42.70 -31.43 0.92
C ASP A 6 -42.78 -31.03 2.39
N GLU A 7 -42.42 -31.94 3.29
CA GLU A 7 -42.37 -31.68 4.72
C GLU A 7 -41.06 -30.96 5.03
N ILE A 8 -41.07 -29.63 4.86
CA ILE A 8 -39.98 -28.76 5.29
C ILE A 8 -40.07 -28.60 6.83
N ASP A 9 -39.64 -29.63 7.57
CA ASP A 9 -39.09 -29.46 8.91
C ASP A 9 -37.65 -28.97 8.77
N THR A 10 -37.49 -27.68 8.49
CA THR A 10 -36.21 -27.01 8.70
C THR A 10 -36.29 -26.31 10.03
N SER A 11 -36.06 -27.08 11.08
CA SER A 11 -35.55 -26.57 12.35
C SER A 11 -34.45 -25.55 12.04
N VAL A 12 -34.80 -24.27 12.23
CA VAL A 12 -33.85 -23.18 12.07
C VAL A 12 -32.80 -23.41 13.12
N SER A 13 -31.62 -23.84 12.66
CA SER A 13 -30.48 -24.14 13.51
C SER A 13 -30.09 -22.85 14.23
N ASP A 14 -30.41 -22.83 15.52
CA ASP A 14 -29.83 -21.97 16.52
C ASP A 14 -28.31 -22.17 16.53
N SER A 15 -27.56 -21.14 16.15
CA SER A 15 -26.18 -20.88 16.58
C SER A 15 -25.64 -19.64 15.85
N ALA A 16 -26.21 -18.48 16.17
CA ALA A 16 -25.64 -17.19 15.83
C ALA A 16 -25.72 -16.25 17.03
N THR A 17 -24.96 -16.59 18.07
CA THR A 17 -24.22 -15.59 18.83
C THR A 17 -23.03 -16.29 19.46
N GLN A 18 -21.90 -16.21 18.77
CA GLN A 18 -20.60 -16.51 19.35
C GLN A 18 -20.25 -15.32 20.23
N ASP A 19 -20.66 -15.41 21.49
CA ASP A 19 -20.26 -14.49 22.54
C ASP A 19 -18.80 -14.76 22.94
N ALA A 20 -17.99 -13.71 22.90
CA ALA A 20 -16.62 -13.54 23.40
C ALA A 20 -15.46 -14.24 22.64
N PRO A 21 -14.26 -13.60 22.55
CA PRO A 21 -13.71 -12.65 23.51
C PRO A 21 -13.08 -11.39 22.88
N GLU A 22 -13.75 -10.25 22.96
CA GLU A 22 -13.06 -8.95 22.88
C GLU A 22 -12.73 -8.52 24.31
N THR A 23 -11.84 -9.25 24.98
CA THR A 23 -11.01 -8.59 26.00
C THR A 23 -10.01 -7.72 25.23
N GLY A 24 -10.52 -6.60 24.72
CA GLY A 24 -9.74 -5.41 24.42
C GLY A 24 -9.11 -4.99 25.73
N ARG A 25 -8.03 -5.69 26.08
CA ARG A 25 -7.18 -5.43 27.23
C ARG A 25 -6.79 -3.98 27.11
N GLY A 26 -7.33 -3.18 28.03
CA GLY A 26 -7.15 -1.76 28.09
C GLY A 26 -5.70 -1.41 27.78
N GLY A 27 -5.51 -0.84 26.59
CA GLY A 27 -4.43 0.09 26.38
C GLY A 27 -4.76 1.30 27.24
N THR A 28 -4.46 1.23 28.54
CA THR A 28 -4.11 2.44 29.24
C THR A 28 -2.88 2.94 28.49
N ARG A 29 -3.10 3.82 27.49
CA ARG A 29 -2.05 4.75 27.10
C ARG A 29 -1.69 5.39 28.44
N ALA A 30 -0.57 4.95 29.00
CA ALA A 30 0.04 5.61 30.12
C ALA A 30 0.17 7.05 29.64
N THR A 31 -0.71 7.91 30.14
CA THR A 31 -0.46 9.33 30.13
C THR A 31 0.77 9.42 31.00
N SER A 32 1.93 9.40 30.37
CA SER A 32 3.19 9.75 31.00
C SER A 32 2.87 10.95 31.84
N ALA A 33 2.97 10.80 33.16
CA ALA A 33 2.81 11.90 34.08
C ALA A 33 3.66 13.03 33.51
N GLY A 34 3.00 14.09 33.05
CA GLY A 34 3.70 15.30 32.67
C GLY A 34 4.51 15.65 33.89
N THR A 35 5.83 15.56 33.78
CA THR A 35 6.69 16.15 34.79
C THR A 35 6.21 17.58 34.88
N ASP A 36 5.69 17.99 36.04
CA ASP A 36 5.62 19.38 36.46
C ASP A 36 7.06 19.90 36.48
N GLY A 37 7.58 20.14 35.28
CA GLY A 37 8.83 20.80 35.04
C GLY A 37 8.56 22.24 35.41
N GLU A 38 8.96 22.60 36.62
CA GLU A 38 9.15 23.98 37.01
C GLU A 38 9.96 24.67 35.91
N VAL A 39 9.26 25.43 35.06
CA VAL A 39 9.87 26.21 34.00
C VAL A 39 10.49 27.43 34.69
N THR A 40 11.69 27.28 35.23
CA THR A 40 12.50 28.44 35.57
C THR A 40 12.85 29.12 34.25
N PRO A 41 12.38 30.34 33.96
CA PRO A 41 12.77 31.02 32.75
C PRO A 41 14.28 31.26 32.79
N PRO A 42 15.04 30.97 31.72
CA PRO A 42 16.45 31.30 31.69
C PRO A 42 16.55 32.83 31.81
N GLN A 43 17.33 33.29 32.80
CA GLN A 43 17.61 34.71 32.95
C GLN A 43 18.25 35.22 31.65
N ALA A 44 17.64 36.26 31.10
CA ALA A 44 18.05 36.90 29.87
C ALA A 44 19.43 37.54 30.04
N ASP A 45 20.47 36.94 29.48
CA ASP A 45 21.69 37.65 29.03
C ASP A 45 22.62 36.69 28.27
N THR A 46 22.15 36.14 27.16
CA THR A 46 23.06 35.51 26.19
C THR A 46 22.68 35.97 24.80
N PRO A 47 23.59 36.67 24.08
CA PRO A 47 23.31 37.08 22.72
C PRO A 47 23.16 35.83 21.87
N VAL A 48 21.94 35.56 21.40
CA VAL A 48 21.69 34.59 20.33
C VAL A 48 22.28 35.22 19.08
N SER A 49 23.47 34.77 18.68
CA SER A 49 24.06 35.13 17.40
C SER A 49 23.06 34.80 16.28
N PRO A 50 22.74 35.75 15.40
CA PRO A 50 21.83 35.50 14.29
C PRO A 50 22.54 34.77 13.14
N ASP A 51 21.77 33.96 12.44
CA ASP A 51 22.10 33.34 11.14
C ASP A 51 23.19 32.26 11.15
N GLY A 52 22.94 31.17 11.89
CA GLY A 52 23.33 29.86 11.38
C GLY A 52 22.26 29.41 10.41
N GLU A 53 22.49 29.56 9.10
CA GLU A 53 21.66 28.95 8.07
C GLU A 53 21.49 27.46 8.42
N GLN A 54 20.28 27.06 8.79
CA GLN A 54 20.01 25.64 8.98
C GLN A 54 20.05 25.00 7.60
N ASP A 55 21.21 24.44 7.25
CA ASP A 55 21.33 23.49 6.15
C ASP A 55 20.38 22.32 6.46
N GLY A 56 19.17 22.40 5.94
CA GLY A 56 18.25 21.28 5.89
C GLY A 56 18.91 20.14 5.10
N PRO A 57 18.54 18.87 5.35
CA PRO A 57 19.12 17.76 4.62
C PRO A 57 18.95 17.98 3.12
N ALA A 58 20.07 18.08 2.39
CA ALA A 58 20.07 18.15 0.94
C ALA A 58 19.47 16.83 0.41
N LEU A 59 18.20 16.85 0.02
CA LEU A 59 17.56 15.75 -0.67
C LEU A 59 18.25 15.64 -2.03
N ALA A 60 19.24 14.75 -2.13
CA ALA A 60 19.78 14.33 -3.41
C ALA A 60 18.60 13.80 -4.23
N MET A 61 18.16 14.61 -5.19
CA MET A 61 17.11 14.24 -6.14
C MET A 61 17.70 13.16 -7.03
N HIS A 62 17.57 11.89 -6.62
CA HIS A 62 17.86 10.76 -7.50
C HIS A 62 16.90 10.85 -8.68
N THR A 63 17.39 11.34 -9.80
CA THR A 63 16.71 11.15 -11.08
C THR A 63 16.85 9.67 -11.42
N THR A 64 15.90 8.86 -10.98
CA THR A 64 15.79 7.48 -11.44
C THR A 64 15.66 7.51 -12.95
N ASP A 65 16.55 6.82 -13.65
CA ASP A 65 16.50 6.74 -15.11
C ASP A 65 15.21 6.05 -15.54
N ASP A 66 14.65 6.44 -16.69
CA ASP A 66 13.39 5.88 -17.18
C ASP A 66 13.45 4.35 -17.34
N ALA A 67 14.65 3.80 -17.56
CA ALA A 67 14.91 2.35 -17.57
C ALA A 67 14.72 1.70 -16.18
N GLU A 68 15.24 2.31 -15.11
CA GLU A 68 15.04 1.81 -13.73
C GLU A 68 13.57 1.91 -13.31
N ARG A 69 12.88 2.96 -13.76
CA ARG A 69 11.43 3.10 -13.53
C ARG A 69 10.64 2.03 -14.26
N LEU A 70 11.00 1.74 -15.51
CA LEU A 70 10.38 0.70 -16.32
C LEU A 70 10.60 -0.68 -15.70
N ASP A 71 11.81 -0.98 -15.23
CA ASP A 71 12.13 -2.26 -14.57
C ASP A 71 11.28 -2.47 -13.30
N GLY A 72 11.22 -1.47 -12.43
CA GLY A 72 10.38 -1.53 -11.22
C GLY A 72 8.89 -1.66 -11.55
N LEU A 73 8.42 -0.99 -12.60
CA LEU A 73 7.05 -1.10 -13.08
C LEU A 73 6.76 -2.51 -13.64
N LEU A 74 7.69 -3.09 -14.39
CA LEU A 74 7.55 -4.45 -14.92
C LEU A 74 7.52 -5.48 -13.80
N ALA A 75 8.36 -5.35 -12.78
CA ALA A 75 8.35 -6.23 -11.62
C ALA A 75 6.98 -6.22 -10.91
N GLN A 76 6.38 -5.04 -10.79
CA GLN A 76 5.05 -4.91 -10.19
C GLN A 76 3.95 -5.48 -11.08
N VAL A 77 3.97 -5.20 -12.39
CA VAL A 77 2.99 -5.77 -13.35
C VAL A 77 3.10 -7.30 -13.40
N ARG A 78 4.33 -7.85 -13.34
CA ARG A 78 4.55 -9.29 -13.24
C ARG A 78 3.90 -9.87 -11.99
N ALA A 79 4.04 -9.21 -10.84
CA ALA A 79 3.44 -9.67 -9.59
C ALA A 79 1.90 -9.61 -9.63
N ASP A 80 1.34 -8.53 -10.18
CA ASP A 80 -0.11 -8.29 -10.21
C ASP A 80 -0.83 -9.17 -11.24
N LEU A 81 -0.16 -9.50 -12.35
CA LEU A 81 -0.76 -10.19 -13.51
C LEU A 81 -0.10 -11.54 -13.84
N ALA A 82 0.66 -12.13 -12.90
CA ALA A 82 1.24 -13.46 -13.07
C ALA A 82 0.16 -14.50 -13.44
N GLY A 83 0.43 -15.31 -14.47
CA GLY A 83 -0.50 -16.35 -14.95
C GLY A 83 -1.73 -15.85 -15.70
N GLN A 84 -1.85 -14.55 -15.95
CA GLN A 84 -2.94 -13.99 -16.75
C GLN A 84 -2.69 -14.14 -18.26
N ASN A 85 -3.76 -14.08 -19.05
CA ASN A 85 -3.64 -14.13 -20.51
C ASN A 85 -2.95 -12.87 -21.06
N ARG A 86 -2.23 -13.04 -22.18
CA ARG A 86 -1.54 -11.98 -22.93
C ARG A 86 -2.34 -10.68 -23.07
N SER A 87 -3.63 -10.75 -23.42
CA SER A 87 -4.45 -9.55 -23.63
C SER A 87 -4.66 -8.76 -22.34
N THR A 88 -4.81 -9.45 -21.20
CA THR A 88 -4.94 -8.83 -19.88
C THR A 88 -3.62 -8.19 -19.46
N VAL A 89 -2.50 -8.88 -19.68
CA VAL A 89 -1.16 -8.36 -19.40
C VAL A 89 -0.85 -7.11 -20.22
N GLU A 90 -1.16 -7.14 -21.52
CA GLU A 90 -0.98 -6.00 -22.43
C GLU A 90 -1.81 -4.78 -22.01
N HIS A 91 -3.07 -4.99 -21.66
CA HIS A 91 -3.93 -3.91 -21.18
C HIS A 91 -3.40 -3.29 -19.88
N GLY A 92 -3.01 -4.12 -18.91
CA GLY A 92 -2.46 -3.68 -17.64
C GLY A 92 -1.13 -2.93 -17.80
N LEU A 93 -0.23 -3.43 -18.65
CA LEU A 93 1.05 -2.78 -18.93
C LEU A 93 0.86 -1.39 -19.56
N ARG A 94 0.02 -1.28 -20.61
CA ARG A 94 -0.26 0.03 -21.24
C ARG A 94 -0.91 1.02 -20.27
N GLN A 95 -1.84 0.56 -19.44
CA GLN A 95 -2.45 1.41 -18.41
C GLN A 95 -1.39 1.93 -17.42
N ARG A 96 -0.48 1.06 -16.98
CA ARG A 96 0.55 1.42 -16.01
C ARG A 96 1.58 2.39 -16.59
N LEU A 97 2.02 2.16 -17.83
CA LEU A 97 2.91 3.06 -18.56
C LEU A 97 2.32 4.46 -18.68
N GLY A 98 1.04 4.57 -19.04
CA GLY A 98 0.33 5.86 -19.10
C GLY A 98 0.20 6.57 -17.76
N GLN A 99 0.07 5.84 -16.65
CA GLN A 99 0.02 6.43 -15.30
C GLN A 99 1.35 7.05 -14.86
N VAL A 100 2.47 6.48 -15.29
CA VAL A 100 3.82 6.99 -14.96
C VAL A 100 4.39 7.90 -16.04
N GLY A 101 3.68 8.09 -17.16
CA GLY A 101 4.11 8.94 -18.27
C GLY A 101 5.22 8.34 -19.14
N LEU A 102 5.44 7.02 -19.07
CA LEU A 102 6.39 6.32 -19.94
C LEU A 102 5.72 5.96 -21.26
N GLN A 103 6.40 6.24 -22.37
CA GLN A 103 5.95 5.89 -23.71
C GLN A 103 6.90 4.83 -24.26
N LEU A 104 6.35 3.70 -24.69
CA LEU A 104 7.07 2.66 -25.40
C LEU A 104 6.39 2.40 -26.73
N ASP A 105 7.17 2.02 -27.73
CA ASP A 105 6.67 1.57 -29.02
C ASP A 105 5.87 0.27 -28.86
N ASP A 106 4.88 0.07 -29.73
CA ASP A 106 4.01 -1.11 -29.68
C ASP A 106 4.80 -2.43 -29.83
N ASP A 107 5.89 -2.44 -30.60
CA ASP A 107 6.78 -3.60 -30.74
C ASP A 107 7.47 -3.95 -29.41
N GLU A 108 7.84 -2.94 -28.63
CA GLU A 108 8.52 -3.12 -27.35
C GLU A 108 7.53 -3.57 -26.28
N VAL A 109 6.34 -2.96 -26.25
CA VAL A 109 5.22 -3.42 -25.44
C VAL A 109 4.88 -4.88 -25.76
N ALA A 110 4.81 -5.25 -27.03
CA ALA A 110 4.50 -6.61 -27.46
C ALA A 110 5.54 -7.64 -26.98
N ARG A 111 6.84 -7.28 -26.98
CA ARG A 111 7.92 -8.12 -26.43
C ARG A 111 7.80 -8.30 -24.92
N LEU A 112 7.61 -7.20 -24.18
CA LEU A 112 7.51 -7.25 -22.72
C LEU A 112 6.29 -8.05 -22.27
N VAL A 113 5.18 -7.92 -22.99
CA VAL A 113 3.97 -8.71 -22.76
C VAL A 113 4.22 -10.20 -22.98
N ASP A 114 4.96 -10.58 -24.02
CA ASP A 114 5.32 -11.97 -24.29
C ASP A 114 6.18 -12.56 -23.16
N GLU A 115 7.14 -11.77 -22.66
CA GLU A 115 7.98 -12.14 -21.51
C GLU A 115 7.15 -12.31 -20.23
N LEU A 116 6.23 -11.38 -19.96
CA LEU A 116 5.37 -11.39 -18.78
C LEU A 116 4.35 -12.55 -18.81
N ALA A 117 3.75 -12.81 -19.98
CA ALA A 117 2.75 -13.87 -20.14
C ALA A 117 3.37 -15.28 -20.30
N GLY A 118 4.63 -15.36 -20.70
CA GLY A 118 5.38 -16.61 -20.87
C GLY A 118 6.19 -17.05 -19.64
N THR A 119 6.11 -16.32 -18.53
CA THR A 119 6.72 -16.73 -17.25
C THR A 119 5.83 -17.80 -16.61
N ASP A 120 6.19 -19.08 -16.80
CA ASP A 120 5.58 -20.29 -16.21
C ASP A 120 6.04 -20.52 -14.75
#